data_AF-A0A9D6YD33-F1
#
_entry.id   AF-A0A9D6YD33-F1
#
_cell.length_a   1.000
_cell.length_b   1.000
_cell.length_c   1.000
_cell.angle_alpha   90.00
_cell.angle_beta   90.00
_cell.angle_gamma   90.00
#
_symmetry.space_group_name_H-M   'P 1'
#
loop_
_entity.id
_entity.type
_entity.pdbx_description
1 polymer ?
#
loop_
_entity_poly.entity_id
_entity_poly.type
_entity_poly.pdbx_seq_one_letter_code
_entity_poly.pdbx_strand_id
1 'polypeptide(L)'
;MKPITTARWAAALATLGLHAAVIAQEILPTTGIPFPILGKIAPRSAKEIASSPWWSIGGETIDRDFTVYAHYRKYLGPLGAKGIRLQAGWAKCEKVKGVYSWAWLDAIVNDAVAQGVRPWLEFNYGNTIYEGGGDTGLGGGFPSSPEALAAWDKWCRALVERYQDRVHEWEVWNEPDINRRGTATADAYVDLFIRTATMVRAVQPRSRIWALALAGNADYADKFFAGMQAKGKLDLIDAITFHGYPRNPDDTTLADRLRTIIAKYARTIEVRQGETGAPSKYQENFALSKITWSETTQAKWDLRRLLAHRAKDVPMNLFTISDMHYTQYHSGPEGVLRMNYKGLLGTNPDQTISHVKPAYYAAQTVLAIFDGTLKRISEFPYTSTALRGLALSGYRRDSDGAQVVAYWFSDAPPAEANGVSLADVALRDGRFKDPVLVDVRTSTVYALPPDHWKQGANGVTIRALPVYDSPMLIAESSIVRLAR
;
A
#
# COMPACT_ATOMS: atom_id res chain seq x y z
N MET A 1 -49.15 77.88 -14.06
CA MET A 1 -48.38 77.15 -15.10
C MET A 1 -46.95 76.96 -14.60
N LYS A 2 -46.11 76.19 -15.32
CA LYS A 2 -44.78 75.72 -14.84
C LYS A 2 -43.77 76.86 -14.55
N PRO A 3 -42.79 76.60 -13.67
CA PRO A 3 -41.39 76.84 -14.00
C PRO A 3 -40.51 75.56 -13.88
N ILE A 4 -39.22 75.69 -14.25
CA ILE A 4 -38.19 74.66 -14.46
C ILE A 4 -36.82 75.34 -14.08
N THR A 5 -35.76 74.72 -13.54
CA THR A 5 -35.38 73.29 -13.44
C THR A 5 -35.44 72.75 -11.98
N THR A 6 -34.44 72.23 -11.25
CA THR A 6 -32.98 72.00 -11.40
C THR A 6 -32.56 70.74 -10.59
N ALA A 7 -31.27 70.50 -10.29
CA ALA A 7 -30.76 69.18 -9.85
C ALA A 7 -29.76 69.22 -8.67
N ARG A 8 -29.73 68.11 -7.89
CA ARG A 8 -28.76 67.74 -6.82
C ARG A 8 -28.81 68.64 -5.55
N TRP A 9 -28.50 68.19 -4.33
CA TRP A 9 -27.60 67.11 -3.87
C TRP A 9 -28.11 66.36 -2.60
N ALA A 10 -27.49 65.20 -2.34
CA ALA A 10 -27.21 64.57 -1.04
C ALA A 10 -28.30 64.45 0.07
N ALA A 11 -28.70 63.20 0.33
CA ALA A 11 -28.74 62.64 1.69
C ALA A 11 -28.40 61.14 1.60
N ALA A 12 -27.58 60.60 2.51
CA ALA A 12 -27.13 59.21 2.49
C ALA A 12 -27.39 58.52 3.83
N LEU A 13 -27.83 57.26 3.79
CA LEU A 13 -27.89 56.37 4.96
C LEU A 13 -27.86 54.90 4.48
N ALA A 14 -26.66 54.42 4.17
CA ALA A 14 -26.41 53.02 3.82
C ALA A 14 -25.88 52.27 5.05
N THR A 15 -26.73 51.47 5.69
CA THR A 15 -26.33 50.59 6.81
C THR A 15 -25.55 49.38 6.30
N LEU A 16 -24.24 49.55 6.10
CA LEU A 16 -23.32 48.46 5.80
C LEU A 16 -22.99 47.67 7.07
N GLY A 17 -23.72 46.57 7.28
CA GLY A 17 -23.33 45.57 8.29
C GLY A 17 -22.09 44.81 7.84
N LEU A 18 -21.06 44.74 8.70
CA LEU A 18 -19.81 44.03 8.42
C LEU A 18 -20.05 42.50 8.32
N HIS A 19 -20.35 42.03 7.12
CA HIS A 19 -20.03 40.66 6.72
C HIS A 19 -18.56 40.65 6.28
N ALA A 20 -17.69 40.10 7.12
CA ALA A 20 -16.32 39.78 6.73
C ALA A 20 -16.35 38.61 5.74
N ALA A 21 -16.55 38.93 4.46
CA ALA A 21 -16.43 37.95 3.38
C ALA A 21 -14.99 37.43 3.34
N VAL A 22 -14.80 36.16 3.70
CA VAL A 22 -13.51 35.47 3.53
C VAL A 22 -13.32 35.25 2.04
N ILE A 23 -12.64 36.20 1.38
CA ILE A 23 -12.28 36.11 -0.03
C ILE A 23 -11.34 34.92 -0.19
N ALA A 24 -11.72 33.96 -1.04
CA ALA A 24 -10.85 32.86 -1.40
C ALA A 24 -9.60 33.42 -2.11
N GLN A 25 -8.44 33.29 -1.47
CA GLN A 25 -7.20 33.89 -1.96
C GLN A 25 -6.47 32.92 -2.90
N GLU A 26 -6.11 33.41 -4.08
CA GLU A 26 -5.38 32.63 -5.08
C GLU A 26 -3.95 32.33 -4.59
N ILE A 27 -3.40 31.18 -4.99
CA ILE A 27 -2.22 30.59 -4.35
C ILE A 27 -0.94 31.32 -4.77
N LEU A 28 -0.48 32.25 -3.95
CA LEU A 28 0.95 32.53 -3.86
C LEU A 28 1.64 31.26 -3.31
N PRO A 29 2.67 30.71 -3.99
CA PRO A 29 3.39 29.56 -3.47
C PRO A 29 4.17 29.97 -2.20
N THR A 30 3.64 29.56 -1.05
CA THR A 30 4.24 29.81 0.27
C THR A 30 5.63 29.21 0.38
N THR A 31 6.49 29.81 1.20
CA THR A 31 7.88 29.39 1.50
C THR A 31 8.00 28.10 2.35
N GLY A 32 7.01 27.21 2.26
CA GLY A 32 6.84 26.03 3.10
C GLY A 32 5.79 26.24 4.19
N ILE A 33 5.82 25.37 5.21
CA ILE A 33 4.93 25.45 6.39
C ILE A 33 5.54 26.46 7.39
N PRO A 34 4.85 27.56 7.75
CA PRO A 34 5.42 28.64 8.57
C PRO A 34 5.36 28.38 10.09
N PHE A 35 5.05 27.15 10.51
CA PHE A 35 4.86 26.81 11.93
C PHE A 35 6.18 26.37 12.61
N PRO A 36 6.31 26.51 13.95
CA PRO A 36 7.51 26.08 14.67
C PRO A 36 7.75 24.57 14.55
N ILE A 37 8.95 24.16 14.15
CA ILE A 37 9.35 22.74 14.10
C ILE A 37 9.63 22.24 15.52
N LEU A 38 8.99 21.14 15.90
CA LEU A 38 9.21 20.43 17.17
C LEU A 38 10.23 19.29 17.03
N GLY A 39 10.45 18.78 15.82
CA GLY A 39 11.43 17.74 15.53
C GLY A 39 11.01 16.86 14.36
N LYS A 40 11.38 15.58 14.41
CA LYS A 40 10.94 14.55 13.46
C LYS A 40 10.37 13.33 14.16
N ILE A 41 9.46 12.62 13.49
CA ILE A 41 8.96 11.31 13.93
C ILE A 41 10.14 10.34 14.04
N ALA A 42 10.27 9.69 15.20
CA ALA A 42 11.20 8.58 15.38
C ALA A 42 10.68 7.36 14.62
N PRO A 43 11.47 6.75 13.72
CA PRO A 43 11.10 5.46 13.13
C PRO A 43 11.01 4.41 14.25
N ARG A 44 10.14 3.42 14.04
CA ARG A 44 10.04 2.23 14.90
C ARG A 44 10.37 1.01 14.06
N SER A 45 11.35 0.24 14.50
CA SER A 45 11.67 -1.05 13.90
C SER A 45 10.51 -2.03 14.04
N ALA A 46 10.51 -3.07 13.21
CA ALA A 46 9.50 -4.14 13.28
C ALA A 46 9.44 -4.84 14.65
N LYS A 47 10.50 -4.76 15.47
CA LYS A 47 10.50 -5.25 16.87
C LYS A 47 9.84 -4.29 17.86
N GLU A 48 9.90 -2.98 17.63
CA GLU A 48 9.21 -1.95 18.44
C GLU A 48 7.72 -1.81 18.09
N ILE A 49 7.27 -2.44 17.00
CA ILE A 49 5.88 -2.51 16.57
C ILE A 49 5.32 -3.88 16.97
N ALA A 50 4.60 -3.91 18.10
CA ALA A 50 4.01 -5.13 18.66
C ALA A 50 3.07 -5.83 17.67
N SER A 51 2.20 -5.08 16.99
CA SER A 51 1.38 -5.59 15.89
C SER A 51 1.12 -4.52 14.83
N SER A 52 1.02 -4.96 13.58
CA SER A 52 0.25 -4.29 12.53
C SER A 52 -0.31 -5.37 11.60
N PRO A 53 -1.62 -5.41 11.36
CA PRO A 53 -2.24 -6.24 10.33
C PRO A 53 -2.21 -5.56 8.95
N TRP A 54 -1.98 -4.23 8.93
CA TRP A 54 -2.14 -3.37 7.77
C TRP A 54 -1.00 -3.47 6.78
N TRP A 55 0.25 -3.64 7.26
CA TRP A 55 1.43 -3.27 6.47
C TRP A 55 2.40 -4.43 6.21
N SER A 56 2.65 -4.67 4.93
CA SER A 56 3.76 -5.49 4.44
C SER A 56 4.66 -4.69 3.49
N ILE A 57 5.91 -5.14 3.33
CA ILE A 57 6.83 -4.66 2.29
C ILE A 57 7.08 -5.78 1.28
N GLY A 58 7.19 -5.41 0.01
CA GLY A 58 7.54 -6.36 -1.03
C GLY A 58 8.98 -6.86 -0.93
N GLY A 59 9.17 -8.16 -1.16
CA GLY A 59 10.45 -8.83 -1.41
C GLY A 59 10.34 -9.82 -2.57
N GLU A 60 9.42 -9.55 -3.51
CA GLU A 60 9.06 -10.41 -4.64
C GLU A 60 10.19 -10.53 -5.66
N THR A 61 10.01 -11.40 -6.67
CA THR A 61 10.95 -11.64 -7.79
C THR A 61 12.34 -12.17 -7.44
N ILE A 62 12.64 -12.30 -6.14
CA ILE A 62 13.89 -12.86 -5.62
C ILE A 62 14.07 -14.35 -5.97
N ASP A 63 12.98 -15.06 -6.26
CA ASP A 63 12.99 -16.41 -6.81
C ASP A 63 13.75 -16.51 -8.14
N ARG A 64 13.81 -15.41 -8.89
CA ARG A 64 14.45 -15.26 -10.20
C ARG A 64 15.71 -14.39 -10.17
N ASP A 65 16.26 -14.14 -8.98
CA ASP A 65 17.45 -13.32 -8.75
C ASP A 65 17.36 -11.86 -9.24
N PHE A 66 16.17 -11.29 -9.44
CA PHE A 66 16.05 -9.87 -9.83
C PHE A 66 16.38 -8.92 -8.67
N THR A 67 16.41 -9.42 -7.43
CA THR A 67 17.00 -8.78 -6.25
C THR A 67 17.78 -9.82 -5.42
N VAL A 68 18.67 -9.35 -4.54
CA VAL A 68 19.46 -10.21 -3.63
C VAL A 68 19.25 -9.77 -2.19
N TYR A 69 18.61 -10.64 -1.38
CA TYR A 69 18.26 -10.36 0.02
C TYR A 69 19.44 -9.89 0.86
N ALA A 70 20.63 -10.47 0.66
CA ALA A 70 21.83 -10.13 1.41
C ALA A 70 22.23 -8.63 1.29
N HIS A 71 21.85 -7.94 0.22
CA HIS A 71 22.15 -6.53 0.02
C HIS A 71 21.16 -5.60 0.75
N TYR A 72 19.86 -5.94 0.78
CA TYR A 72 18.83 -5.11 1.41
C TYR A 72 18.46 -5.52 2.85
N ARG A 73 18.80 -6.73 3.32
CA ARG A 73 18.31 -7.28 4.61
C ARG A 73 18.48 -6.35 5.80
N LYS A 74 19.56 -5.56 5.87
CA LYS A 74 19.82 -4.60 6.96
C LYS A 74 18.79 -3.47 7.08
N TYR A 75 17.95 -3.26 6.07
CA TYR A 75 16.88 -2.26 6.05
C TYR A 75 15.49 -2.84 6.38
N LEU A 76 15.32 -4.18 6.35
CA LEU A 76 14.01 -4.82 6.49
C LEU A 76 13.37 -4.57 7.88
N GLY A 77 14.09 -4.90 8.96
CA GLY A 77 13.65 -4.66 10.32
C GLY A 77 13.49 -3.16 10.65
N PRO A 78 14.48 -2.29 10.32
CA PRO A 78 14.38 -0.85 10.56
C PRO A 78 13.25 -0.13 9.82
N LEU A 79 12.74 -0.66 8.70
CA LEU A 79 11.60 -0.08 7.98
C LEU A 79 10.30 -0.06 8.80
N GLY A 80 10.10 -1.04 9.70
CA GLY A 80 8.90 -1.13 10.54
C GLY A 80 7.71 -1.87 9.93
N ALA A 81 7.82 -2.35 8.69
CA ALA A 81 6.81 -3.24 8.09
C ALA A 81 6.69 -4.53 8.90
N LYS A 82 5.47 -5.09 9.05
CA LYS A 82 5.23 -6.27 9.89
C LYS A 82 5.01 -7.56 9.11
N GLY A 83 4.80 -7.49 7.80
CA GLY A 83 4.91 -8.60 6.86
C GLY A 83 5.95 -8.33 5.77
N ILE A 84 6.44 -9.38 5.13
CA ILE A 84 7.18 -9.32 3.85
C ILE A 84 6.59 -10.35 2.88
N ARG A 85 6.19 -9.91 1.68
CA ARG A 85 5.70 -10.80 0.60
C ARG A 85 6.88 -11.37 -0.17
N LEU A 86 6.96 -12.69 -0.28
CA LEU A 86 8.09 -13.42 -0.89
C LEU A 86 7.59 -14.52 -1.82
N GLN A 87 8.26 -14.69 -2.96
CA GLN A 87 7.94 -15.73 -3.92
C GLN A 87 8.84 -16.95 -3.64
N ALA A 88 8.23 -18.11 -3.35
CA ALA A 88 8.96 -19.26 -2.80
C ALA A 88 9.81 -20.01 -3.84
N GLY A 89 9.54 -19.83 -5.13
CA GLY A 89 10.39 -20.30 -6.23
C GLY A 89 10.50 -21.81 -6.37
N TRP A 90 9.52 -22.47 -7.00
CA TRP A 90 9.55 -23.92 -7.20
C TRP A 90 10.84 -24.40 -7.90
N ALA A 91 11.16 -23.89 -9.10
CA ALA A 91 12.41 -24.20 -9.80
C ALA A 91 13.69 -23.67 -9.11
N LYS A 92 13.54 -22.68 -8.21
CA LYS A 92 14.65 -22.12 -7.42
C LYS A 92 15.08 -23.09 -6.33
N CYS A 93 14.10 -23.73 -5.68
CA CYS A 93 14.28 -24.73 -4.64
C CYS A 93 14.49 -26.16 -5.19
N GLU A 94 13.82 -26.55 -6.27
CA GLU A 94 13.89 -27.90 -6.85
C GLU A 94 14.56 -27.88 -8.23
N LYS A 95 15.88 -28.12 -8.26
CA LYS A 95 16.69 -28.14 -9.51
C LYS A 95 16.91 -29.55 -10.06
N VAL A 96 16.58 -30.58 -9.29
CA VAL A 96 16.66 -32.00 -9.65
C VAL A 96 15.39 -32.64 -9.09
N LYS A 97 14.72 -33.50 -9.88
CA LYS A 97 13.41 -34.08 -9.53
C LYS A 97 13.46 -34.78 -8.16
N GLY A 98 12.61 -34.34 -7.24
CA GLY A 98 12.51 -34.84 -5.86
C GLY A 98 13.56 -34.30 -4.88
N VAL A 99 14.45 -33.38 -5.27
CA VAL A 99 15.58 -32.91 -4.45
C VAL A 99 15.48 -31.41 -4.19
N TYR A 100 15.11 -31.06 -2.95
CA TYR A 100 14.88 -29.69 -2.51
C TYR A 100 16.11 -29.06 -1.85
N SER A 101 16.53 -27.89 -2.35
CA SER A 101 17.58 -27.04 -1.79
C SER A 101 16.96 -25.79 -1.15
N TRP A 102 16.82 -25.83 0.18
CA TRP A 102 16.11 -24.78 0.92
C TRP A 102 16.99 -23.62 1.41
N ALA A 103 18.32 -23.78 1.42
CA ALA A 103 19.25 -22.87 2.13
C ALA A 103 19.12 -21.38 1.75
N TRP A 104 18.75 -21.08 0.50
CA TRP A 104 18.46 -19.71 0.03
C TRP A 104 17.21 -19.13 0.70
N LEU A 105 16.10 -19.89 0.72
CA LEU A 105 14.84 -19.46 1.32
C LEU A 105 14.91 -19.49 2.85
N ASP A 106 15.62 -20.45 3.43
CA ASP A 106 15.91 -20.52 4.87
C ASP A 106 16.59 -19.24 5.35
N ALA A 107 17.60 -18.74 4.63
CA ALA A 107 18.32 -17.52 5.00
C ALA A 107 17.42 -16.27 4.98
N ILE A 108 16.48 -16.19 4.04
CA ILE A 108 15.50 -15.10 3.91
C ILE A 108 14.47 -15.18 5.04
N VAL A 109 13.80 -16.33 5.17
CA VAL A 109 12.70 -16.57 6.12
C VAL A 109 13.18 -16.42 7.56
N ASN A 110 14.33 -17.01 7.91
CA ASN A 110 14.85 -16.96 9.27
C ASN A 110 15.31 -15.56 9.68
N ASP A 111 15.92 -14.82 8.76
CA ASP A 111 16.38 -13.45 9.05
C ASP A 111 15.20 -12.46 9.11
N ALA A 112 14.19 -12.59 8.26
CA ALA A 112 12.97 -11.78 8.36
C ALA A 112 12.28 -11.96 9.74
N VAL A 113 12.10 -13.22 10.17
CA VAL A 113 11.55 -13.57 11.50
C VAL A 113 12.46 -13.04 12.62
N ALA A 114 13.78 -13.22 12.50
CA ALA A 114 14.75 -12.71 13.47
C ALA A 114 14.79 -11.17 13.53
N GLN A 115 14.37 -10.47 12.47
CA GLN A 115 14.17 -9.02 12.43
C GLN A 115 12.77 -8.57 12.89
N GLY A 116 11.86 -9.50 13.21
CA GLY A 116 10.51 -9.21 13.71
C GLY A 116 9.45 -9.00 12.61
N VAL A 117 9.74 -9.40 11.37
CA VAL A 117 8.86 -9.31 10.20
C VAL A 117 8.31 -10.70 9.86
N ARG A 118 7.00 -10.83 9.66
CA ARG A 118 6.37 -12.10 9.28
C ARG A 118 6.60 -12.38 7.79
N PRO A 119 7.14 -13.55 7.39
CA PRO A 119 7.16 -13.94 5.99
C PRO A 119 5.75 -14.39 5.55
N TRP A 120 5.30 -13.83 4.45
CA TRP A 120 4.19 -14.32 3.64
C TRP A 120 4.80 -14.96 2.40
N LEU A 121 4.55 -16.26 2.21
CA LEU A 121 5.14 -17.04 1.13
C LEU A 121 4.11 -17.35 0.04
N GLU A 122 4.52 -17.14 -1.21
CA GLU A 122 3.69 -17.38 -2.39
C GLU A 122 4.18 -18.61 -3.19
N PHE A 123 3.27 -19.51 -3.53
CA PHE A 123 3.54 -20.70 -4.33
C PHE A 123 3.65 -20.33 -5.83
N ASN A 124 4.87 -20.04 -6.29
CA ASN A 124 5.19 -19.82 -7.72
C ASN A 124 6.61 -20.29 -8.07
N TYR A 125 7.02 -20.32 -9.34
CA TYR A 125 6.18 -20.38 -10.55
C TYR A 125 6.14 -21.85 -11.00
N GLY A 126 6.18 -22.14 -12.31
CA GLY A 126 6.40 -23.48 -12.81
C GLY A 126 7.83 -23.98 -12.59
N ASN A 127 8.08 -25.23 -12.99
CA ASN A 127 9.40 -25.84 -12.96
C ASN A 127 9.67 -26.65 -14.24
N THR A 128 10.61 -26.15 -15.03
CA THR A 128 10.91 -26.65 -16.38
C THR A 128 11.61 -28.01 -16.41
N ILE A 129 12.02 -28.57 -15.27
CA ILE A 129 12.50 -29.95 -15.19
C ILE A 129 11.36 -30.98 -15.33
N TYR A 130 10.10 -30.55 -15.23
CA TYR A 130 8.90 -31.37 -15.40
C TYR A 130 8.21 -31.05 -16.73
N GLU A 131 7.86 -32.09 -17.50
CA GLU A 131 7.04 -31.91 -18.70
C GLU A 131 5.65 -31.39 -18.29
N GLY A 132 5.19 -30.33 -18.94
CA GLY A 132 3.97 -29.63 -18.51
C GLY A 132 4.07 -28.98 -17.12
N GLY A 133 5.28 -28.71 -16.62
CA GLY A 133 5.53 -28.06 -15.33
C GLY A 133 5.33 -26.54 -15.29
N GLY A 134 4.98 -25.91 -16.41
CA GLY A 134 5.05 -24.46 -16.59
C GLY A 134 6.50 -23.96 -16.74
N ASP A 135 6.68 -22.64 -16.79
CA ASP A 135 8.01 -22.01 -16.70
C ASP A 135 8.12 -21.06 -15.50
N THR A 136 9.33 -20.55 -15.27
CA THR A 136 9.68 -19.70 -14.12
C THR A 136 9.16 -18.26 -14.23
N GLY A 137 8.60 -17.87 -15.37
CA GLY A 137 8.22 -16.49 -15.69
C GLY A 137 6.81 -16.12 -15.26
N LEU A 138 6.58 -14.80 -15.19
CA LEU A 138 5.22 -14.25 -15.08
C LEU A 138 4.40 -14.64 -16.31
N GLY A 139 3.25 -15.30 -16.09
CA GLY A 139 2.44 -15.86 -17.18
C GLY A 139 2.98 -17.19 -17.74
N GLY A 140 3.93 -17.85 -17.06
CA GLY A 140 4.56 -19.11 -17.49
C GLY A 140 3.64 -20.33 -17.59
N GLY A 141 2.40 -20.23 -17.11
CA GLY A 141 1.41 -21.31 -17.06
C GLY A 141 1.56 -22.22 -15.84
N PHE A 142 0.45 -22.84 -15.43
CA PHE A 142 0.39 -23.75 -14.29
C PHE A 142 1.01 -25.12 -14.62
N PRO A 143 1.46 -25.90 -13.60
CA PRO A 143 1.65 -27.34 -13.77
C PRO A 143 0.35 -28.00 -14.27
N SER A 144 0.45 -28.81 -15.32
CA SER A 144 -0.71 -29.40 -16.01
C SER A 144 -0.60 -30.89 -16.31
N SER A 145 0.61 -31.45 -16.42
CA SER A 145 0.78 -32.90 -16.58
C SER A 145 0.56 -33.64 -15.26
N PRO A 146 0.22 -34.95 -15.28
CA PRO A 146 0.12 -35.75 -14.07
C PRO A 146 1.43 -35.81 -13.26
N GLU A 147 2.60 -35.80 -13.92
CA GLU A 147 3.90 -35.75 -13.23
C GLU A 147 4.11 -34.39 -12.55
N ALA A 148 3.90 -33.30 -13.30
CA ALA A 148 4.07 -31.94 -12.80
C ALA A 148 3.14 -31.64 -11.62
N LEU A 149 1.87 -32.05 -11.71
CA LEU A 149 0.88 -31.89 -10.64
C LEU A 149 1.23 -32.75 -9.40
N ALA A 150 1.80 -33.95 -9.59
CA ALA A 150 2.26 -34.78 -8.48
C ALA A 150 3.56 -34.27 -7.84
N ALA A 151 4.41 -33.57 -8.60
CA ALA A 151 5.60 -32.90 -8.10
C ALA A 151 5.27 -31.60 -7.37
N TRP A 152 4.33 -30.81 -7.90
CA TRP A 152 3.76 -29.62 -7.25
C TRP A 152 3.25 -29.95 -5.84
N ASP A 153 2.44 -31.00 -5.67
CA ASP A 153 1.93 -31.42 -4.36
C ASP A 153 3.05 -31.73 -3.37
N LYS A 154 4.11 -32.40 -3.82
CA LYS A 154 5.27 -32.75 -2.99
C LYS A 154 6.07 -31.51 -2.59
N TRP A 155 6.30 -30.58 -3.53
CA TRP A 155 7.02 -29.34 -3.25
C TRP A 155 6.21 -28.42 -2.32
N CYS A 156 4.93 -28.17 -2.61
CA CYS A 156 4.06 -27.36 -1.76
C CYS A 156 3.94 -27.97 -0.36
N ARG A 157 3.82 -29.30 -0.25
CA ARG A 157 3.84 -30.01 1.03
C ARG A 157 5.15 -29.79 1.77
N ALA A 158 6.29 -30.05 1.14
CA ALA A 158 7.60 -29.88 1.77
C ALA A 158 7.87 -28.43 2.18
N LEU A 159 7.37 -27.45 1.43
CA LEU A 159 7.45 -26.02 1.76
C LEU A 159 6.67 -25.69 3.04
N VAL A 160 5.41 -26.14 3.14
CA VAL A 160 4.58 -25.90 4.35
C VAL A 160 5.14 -26.69 5.54
N GLU A 161 5.43 -27.98 5.37
CA GLU A 161 5.96 -28.83 6.45
C GLU A 161 7.29 -28.31 7.02
N ARG A 162 8.10 -27.62 6.20
CA ARG A 162 9.36 -26.96 6.61
C ARG A 162 9.16 -25.67 7.40
N TYR A 163 8.22 -24.81 7.01
CA TYR A 163 8.10 -23.44 7.55
C TYR A 163 6.85 -23.20 8.41
N GLN A 164 6.02 -24.22 8.64
CA GLN A 164 4.77 -24.16 9.41
C GLN A 164 4.87 -23.63 10.86
N ASP A 165 6.07 -23.55 11.42
CA ASP A 165 6.33 -23.01 12.75
C ASP A 165 6.59 -21.49 12.76
N ARG A 166 6.85 -20.88 11.59
CA ARG A 166 7.23 -19.47 11.44
C ARG A 166 6.55 -18.71 10.30
N VAL A 167 5.90 -19.42 9.37
CA VAL A 167 5.09 -18.90 8.26
C VAL A 167 3.66 -19.38 8.42
N HIS A 168 2.71 -18.45 8.39
CA HIS A 168 1.27 -18.72 8.55
C HIS A 168 0.40 -17.99 7.50
N GLU A 169 1.01 -17.25 6.58
CA GLU A 169 0.33 -16.47 5.55
C GLU A 169 0.83 -17.00 4.18
N TRP A 170 -0.03 -17.75 3.48
CA TRP A 170 0.30 -18.42 2.21
C TRP A 170 -0.56 -17.90 1.07
N GLU A 171 0.03 -17.69 -0.10
CA GLU A 171 -0.66 -17.23 -1.30
C GLU A 171 -0.44 -18.21 -2.45
N VAL A 172 -1.49 -18.55 -3.20
CA VAL A 172 -1.40 -19.53 -4.29
C VAL A 172 -1.39 -18.82 -5.64
N TRP A 173 -0.20 -18.71 -6.24
CA TRP A 173 0.09 -18.16 -7.56
C TRP A 173 -0.13 -16.64 -7.77
N ASN A 174 0.81 -16.02 -8.48
CA ASN A 174 0.83 -14.61 -8.87
C ASN A 174 0.14 -14.33 -10.23
N GLU A 175 -0.82 -13.40 -10.27
CA GLU A 175 -1.41 -12.81 -11.50
C GLU A 175 -1.86 -13.84 -12.57
N PRO A 176 -2.71 -14.83 -12.21
CA PRO A 176 -3.22 -15.84 -13.14
C PRO A 176 -4.15 -15.26 -14.22
N ASP A 177 -4.63 -14.02 -14.04
CA ASP A 177 -5.38 -13.27 -15.04
C ASP A 177 -4.52 -12.69 -16.19
N ILE A 178 -3.17 -12.69 -16.07
CA ILE A 178 -2.25 -12.42 -17.19
C ILE A 178 -2.10 -13.68 -18.07
N ASN A 179 -3.24 -14.21 -18.52
CA ASN A 179 -3.34 -15.47 -19.24
C ASN A 179 -3.00 -15.36 -20.74
N ARG A 180 -1.76 -14.95 -21.07
CA ARG A 180 -1.33 -14.75 -22.47
C ARG A 180 -1.29 -16.01 -23.32
N ARG A 181 -1.16 -17.19 -22.70
CA ARG A 181 -1.10 -18.50 -23.38
C ARG A 181 -2.45 -19.23 -23.42
N GLY A 182 -3.52 -18.64 -22.87
CA GLY A 182 -4.82 -19.29 -22.70
C GLY A 182 -4.90 -20.34 -21.58
N THR A 183 -3.77 -20.92 -21.16
CA THR A 183 -3.68 -22.04 -20.19
C THR A 183 -4.10 -21.70 -18.75
N ALA A 184 -3.99 -20.44 -18.31
CA ALA A 184 -4.36 -20.00 -16.96
C ALA A 184 -5.84 -19.58 -16.87
N THR A 185 -6.78 -20.43 -17.28
CA THR A 185 -8.22 -20.13 -17.16
C THR A 185 -8.64 -20.06 -15.69
N ALA A 186 -9.75 -19.35 -15.41
CA ALA A 186 -10.29 -19.27 -14.06
C ALA A 186 -10.60 -20.67 -13.48
N ASP A 187 -11.11 -21.60 -14.29
CA ASP A 187 -11.38 -22.99 -13.87
C ASP A 187 -10.09 -23.77 -13.56
N ALA A 188 -9.04 -23.60 -14.37
CA ALA A 188 -7.73 -24.20 -14.11
C ALA A 188 -7.10 -23.63 -12.83
N TYR A 189 -7.31 -22.33 -12.55
CA TYR A 189 -6.88 -21.71 -11.30
C TYR A 189 -7.71 -22.18 -10.10
N VAL A 190 -9.03 -22.37 -10.26
CA VAL A 190 -9.89 -22.99 -9.23
C VAL A 190 -9.36 -24.38 -8.85
N ASP A 191 -8.98 -25.20 -9.82
CA ASP A 191 -8.43 -26.54 -9.55
C ASP A 191 -7.03 -26.50 -8.91
N LEU A 192 -6.12 -25.63 -9.39
CA LEU A 192 -4.81 -25.44 -8.75
C LEU A 192 -4.93 -24.89 -7.32
N PHE A 193 -5.87 -23.96 -7.10
CA PHE A 193 -6.14 -23.38 -5.78
C PHE A 193 -6.72 -24.43 -4.83
N ILE A 194 -7.77 -25.17 -5.21
CA ILE A 194 -8.38 -26.20 -4.35
C ILE A 194 -7.35 -27.28 -4.01
N ARG A 195 -6.57 -27.73 -4.99
CA ARG A 195 -5.49 -28.71 -4.81
C ARG A 195 -4.47 -28.25 -3.76
N THR A 196 -3.94 -27.04 -3.93
CA THR A 196 -2.91 -26.48 -3.05
C THR A 196 -3.48 -26.15 -1.68
N ALA A 197 -4.60 -25.42 -1.61
CA ALA A 197 -5.21 -24.98 -0.35
C ALA A 197 -5.73 -26.14 0.52
N THR A 198 -6.26 -27.21 -0.08
CA THR A 198 -6.65 -28.41 0.67
C THR A 198 -5.44 -29.07 1.33
N MET A 199 -4.29 -29.11 0.64
CA MET A 199 -3.03 -29.61 1.20
C MET A 199 -2.53 -28.71 2.33
N VAL A 200 -2.49 -27.38 2.12
CA VAL A 200 -2.06 -26.42 3.16
C VAL A 200 -2.92 -26.55 4.42
N ARG A 201 -4.26 -26.62 4.27
CA ARG A 201 -5.20 -26.76 5.39
C ARG A 201 -5.05 -28.12 6.11
N ALA A 202 -4.62 -29.17 5.42
CA ALA A 202 -4.35 -30.47 6.03
C ALA A 202 -3.03 -30.51 6.82
N VAL A 203 -1.99 -29.80 6.38
CA VAL A 203 -0.70 -29.71 7.08
C VAL A 203 -0.75 -28.70 8.23
N GLN A 204 -1.28 -27.51 7.97
CA GLN A 204 -1.30 -26.38 8.91
C GLN A 204 -2.72 -25.81 9.04
N PRO A 205 -3.65 -26.47 9.78
CA PRO A 205 -5.07 -26.10 9.79
C PRO A 205 -5.39 -24.65 10.16
N ARG A 206 -4.54 -24.00 10.96
CA ARG A 206 -4.69 -22.60 11.42
C ARG A 206 -3.96 -21.57 10.54
N SER A 207 -3.49 -21.95 9.36
CA SER A 207 -2.90 -21.01 8.40
C SER A 207 -3.94 -20.03 7.84
N ARG A 208 -3.47 -18.95 7.22
CA ARG A 208 -4.25 -18.17 6.26
C ARG A 208 -3.84 -18.55 4.85
N ILE A 209 -4.82 -18.78 3.98
CA ILE A 209 -4.63 -19.15 2.58
C ILE A 209 -5.30 -18.07 1.70
N TRP A 210 -4.50 -17.41 0.86
CA TRP A 210 -4.91 -16.27 0.05
C TRP A 210 -4.88 -16.63 -1.44
N ALA A 211 -5.82 -16.05 -2.19
CA ALA A 211 -6.03 -16.36 -3.61
C ALA A 211 -5.89 -15.13 -4.52
N LEU A 212 -5.76 -15.44 -5.81
CA LEU A 212 -5.70 -14.57 -6.98
C LEU A 212 -4.42 -13.78 -7.21
N ALA A 213 -3.91 -12.97 -6.28
CA ALA A 213 -2.83 -12.01 -6.59
C ALA A 213 -3.10 -11.23 -7.90
N LEU A 214 -4.33 -10.74 -8.04
CA LEU A 214 -4.97 -10.37 -9.30
C LEU A 214 -4.38 -9.12 -9.96
N ALA A 215 -3.94 -9.19 -11.23
CA ALA A 215 -3.40 -8.05 -11.98
C ALA A 215 -4.44 -6.96 -12.32
N GLY A 216 -5.73 -7.26 -12.14
CA GLY A 216 -6.83 -6.29 -12.14
C GLY A 216 -8.13 -6.77 -12.77
N ASN A 217 -8.14 -7.98 -13.37
CA ASN A 217 -9.30 -8.51 -14.07
C ASN A 217 -10.38 -9.01 -13.10
N ALA A 218 -11.22 -8.10 -12.60
CA ALA A 218 -12.30 -8.44 -11.67
C ALA A 218 -13.30 -9.47 -12.24
N ASP A 219 -13.43 -9.62 -13.56
CA ASP A 219 -14.29 -10.64 -14.18
C ASP A 219 -13.64 -12.04 -14.18
N TYR A 220 -12.32 -12.13 -14.01
CA TYR A 220 -11.63 -13.37 -13.65
C TYR A 220 -11.93 -13.75 -12.20
N ALA A 221 -11.90 -12.78 -11.28
CA ALA A 221 -12.23 -13.01 -9.88
C ALA A 221 -13.68 -13.49 -9.69
N ASP A 222 -14.65 -12.90 -10.40
CA ASP A 222 -16.05 -13.33 -10.34
C ASP A 222 -16.24 -14.78 -10.82
N LYS A 223 -15.55 -15.17 -11.89
CA LYS A 223 -15.52 -16.56 -12.38
C LYS A 223 -14.85 -17.51 -11.39
N PHE A 224 -13.73 -17.11 -10.78
CA PHE A 224 -13.06 -17.88 -9.74
C PHE A 224 -14.00 -18.15 -8.56
N PHE A 225 -14.66 -17.13 -8.01
CA PHE A 225 -15.61 -17.33 -6.90
C PHE A 225 -16.82 -18.17 -7.31
N ALA A 226 -17.34 -18.03 -8.54
CA ALA A 226 -18.40 -18.89 -9.06
C ALA A 226 -17.97 -20.37 -9.14
N GLY A 227 -16.76 -20.66 -9.62
CA GLY A 227 -16.20 -22.02 -9.66
C GLY A 227 -15.92 -22.59 -8.26
N MET A 228 -15.37 -21.78 -7.36
CA MET A 228 -15.16 -22.15 -5.95
C MET A 228 -16.48 -22.43 -5.22
N GLN A 229 -17.54 -21.66 -5.50
CA GLN A 229 -18.89 -21.93 -4.98
C GLN A 229 -19.48 -23.20 -5.59
N ALA A 230 -19.35 -23.43 -6.90
CA ALA A 230 -19.85 -24.62 -7.58
C ALA A 230 -19.18 -25.92 -7.09
N LYS A 231 -17.89 -25.86 -6.72
CA LYS A 231 -17.16 -26.97 -6.10
C LYS A 231 -17.31 -27.03 -4.57
N GLY A 232 -18.03 -26.09 -3.95
CA GLY A 232 -18.30 -26.06 -2.51
C GLY A 232 -17.05 -25.80 -1.65
N LYS A 233 -16.10 -24.99 -2.14
CA LYS A 233 -14.75 -24.79 -1.55
C LYS A 233 -14.40 -23.37 -1.10
N LEU A 234 -15.38 -22.47 -0.94
CA LEU A 234 -15.15 -21.11 -0.41
C LEU A 234 -14.59 -21.07 1.02
N ASP A 235 -14.63 -22.18 1.76
CA ASP A 235 -13.98 -22.37 3.07
C ASP A 235 -12.44 -22.44 2.99
N LEU A 236 -11.87 -22.64 1.81
CA LEU A 236 -10.43 -22.64 1.59
C LEU A 236 -9.83 -21.22 1.43
N ILE A 237 -10.64 -20.16 1.42
CA ILE A 237 -10.21 -18.79 1.10
C ILE A 237 -10.30 -17.88 2.34
N ASP A 238 -9.16 -17.52 2.94
CA ASP A 238 -9.10 -16.58 4.08
C ASP A 238 -8.93 -15.12 3.64
N ALA A 239 -8.45 -14.89 2.42
CA ALA A 239 -8.39 -13.59 1.75
C ALA A 239 -8.25 -13.73 0.23
N ILE A 240 -8.44 -12.64 -0.49
CA ILE A 240 -7.88 -12.46 -1.83
C ILE A 240 -6.94 -11.25 -1.88
N THR A 241 -6.02 -11.30 -2.83
CA THR A 241 -5.04 -10.27 -3.14
C THR A 241 -5.25 -9.73 -4.55
N PHE A 242 -4.97 -8.45 -4.74
CA PHE A 242 -5.03 -7.77 -6.03
C PHE A 242 -3.94 -6.70 -6.15
N HIS A 243 -3.46 -6.42 -7.36
CA HIS A 243 -2.36 -5.51 -7.66
C HIS A 243 -2.89 -4.27 -8.38
N GLY A 244 -3.27 -3.26 -7.59
CA GLY A 244 -3.92 -2.06 -8.11
C GLY A 244 -2.95 -0.92 -8.36
N TYR A 245 -2.56 -0.69 -9.61
CA TYR A 245 -1.63 0.37 -10.03
C TYR A 245 -2.31 1.55 -10.79
N PRO A 246 -3.18 2.36 -10.16
CA PRO A 246 -3.86 3.48 -10.82
C PRO A 246 -2.93 4.70 -11.00
N ARG A 247 -3.24 5.58 -11.95
CA ARG A 247 -2.46 6.82 -12.14
C ARG A 247 -2.59 7.79 -10.95
N ASN A 248 -3.78 7.89 -10.35
CA ASN A 248 -4.02 8.61 -9.10
C ASN A 248 -4.01 7.57 -7.95
N PRO A 249 -3.13 7.68 -6.93
CA PRO A 249 -3.00 6.68 -5.87
C PRO A 249 -4.26 6.51 -5.00
N ASP A 250 -5.16 7.50 -5.01
CA ASP A 250 -6.42 7.47 -4.26
C ASP A 250 -7.49 6.54 -4.87
N ASP A 251 -7.36 6.16 -6.14
CA ASP A 251 -8.33 5.28 -6.81
C ASP A 251 -8.31 3.87 -6.23
N THR A 252 -9.36 3.56 -5.47
CA THR A 252 -9.57 2.30 -4.76
C THR A 252 -10.73 1.49 -5.35
N THR A 253 -11.24 1.87 -6.53
CA THR A 253 -12.44 1.30 -7.17
C THR A 253 -12.36 -0.22 -7.35
N LEU A 254 -11.17 -0.76 -7.66
CA LEU A 254 -10.97 -2.20 -7.80
C LEU A 254 -11.21 -2.96 -6.48
N ALA A 255 -10.82 -2.39 -5.33
CA ALA A 255 -11.09 -3.00 -4.02
C ALA A 255 -12.60 -3.04 -3.73
N ASP A 256 -13.33 -1.99 -4.11
CA ASP A 256 -14.78 -1.92 -3.93
C ASP A 256 -15.52 -2.90 -4.86
N ARG A 257 -15.07 -3.03 -6.13
CA ARG A 257 -15.60 -4.03 -7.08
C ARG A 257 -15.35 -5.46 -6.61
N LEU A 258 -14.17 -5.76 -6.07
CA LEU A 258 -13.85 -7.07 -5.50
C LEU A 258 -14.67 -7.38 -4.24
N ARG A 259 -14.86 -6.40 -3.34
CA ARG A 259 -15.79 -6.52 -2.20
C ARG A 259 -17.24 -6.77 -2.65
N THR A 260 -17.69 -6.10 -3.72
CA THR A 260 -19.01 -6.30 -4.33
C THR A 260 -19.18 -7.70 -4.92
N ILE A 261 -18.13 -8.26 -5.52
CA ILE A 261 -18.11 -9.66 -6.00
C ILE A 261 -18.21 -10.63 -4.81
N ILE A 262 -17.38 -10.47 -3.77
CA ILE A 262 -17.39 -11.35 -2.58
C ILE A 262 -18.74 -11.34 -1.86
N ALA A 263 -19.40 -10.18 -1.78
CA ALA A 263 -20.70 -10.03 -1.11
C ALA A 263 -21.79 -10.95 -1.67
N LYS A 264 -21.70 -11.40 -2.93
CA LYS A 264 -22.62 -12.37 -3.55
C LYS A 264 -22.65 -13.73 -2.83
N TYR A 265 -21.58 -14.09 -2.12
CA TYR A 265 -21.33 -15.47 -1.66
C TYR A 265 -21.53 -15.67 -0.15
N ALA A 266 -22.09 -14.70 0.57
CA ALA A 266 -22.39 -14.77 2.01
C ALA A 266 -21.19 -15.20 2.90
N ARG A 267 -19.96 -14.88 2.47
CA ARG A 267 -18.69 -15.22 3.14
C ARG A 267 -17.88 -13.96 3.43
N THR A 268 -17.34 -13.87 4.65
CA THR A 268 -16.36 -12.83 5.00
C THR A 268 -14.97 -13.24 4.50
N ILE A 269 -14.61 -12.79 3.30
CA ILE A 269 -13.27 -12.98 2.71
C ILE A 269 -12.57 -11.62 2.71
N GLU A 270 -11.36 -11.54 3.28
CA GLU A 270 -10.60 -10.29 3.34
C GLU A 270 -10.11 -9.87 1.94
N VAL A 271 -10.18 -8.58 1.61
CA VAL A 271 -9.59 -8.03 0.38
C VAL A 271 -8.32 -7.27 0.75
N ARG A 272 -7.18 -7.69 0.18
CA ARG A 272 -5.85 -7.15 0.46
C ARG A 272 -5.21 -6.60 -0.81
N GLN A 273 -4.52 -5.47 -0.72
CA GLN A 273 -3.67 -4.95 -1.77
C GLN A 273 -2.34 -5.73 -1.76
N GLY A 274 -2.12 -6.58 -2.77
CA GLY A 274 -1.06 -7.58 -2.82
C GLY A 274 0.29 -7.07 -3.29
N GLU A 275 0.29 -6.09 -4.18
CA GLU A 275 1.48 -5.42 -4.70
C GLU A 275 1.05 -4.09 -5.33
N THR A 276 1.63 -2.97 -4.88
CA THR A 276 1.45 -1.66 -5.52
C THR A 276 2.53 -0.68 -5.08
N GLY A 277 2.97 0.19 -5.98
CA GLY A 277 3.98 1.24 -5.71
C GLY A 277 4.37 2.02 -6.95
N ALA A 278 4.91 3.23 -6.77
CA ALA A 278 5.35 4.09 -7.86
C ALA A 278 6.83 3.87 -8.25
N PRO A 279 7.20 3.98 -9.54
CA PRO A 279 8.59 4.11 -9.94
C PRO A 279 9.23 5.40 -9.41
N SER A 280 10.53 5.38 -9.11
CA SER A 280 11.29 6.57 -8.68
C SER A 280 11.89 7.39 -9.82
N LYS A 281 11.79 6.90 -11.07
CA LYS A 281 12.15 7.60 -12.31
C LYS A 281 11.49 6.96 -13.53
N TYR A 282 11.60 7.61 -14.68
CA TYR A 282 11.05 7.13 -15.96
C TYR A 282 11.52 5.70 -16.30
N GLN A 283 10.59 4.87 -16.77
CA GLN A 283 10.84 3.52 -17.28
C GLN A 283 9.87 3.14 -18.40
N GLU A 284 10.37 2.40 -19.40
CA GLU A 284 9.60 1.92 -20.56
C GLU A 284 8.66 0.73 -20.25
N ASN A 285 8.90 0.03 -19.12
CA ASN A 285 8.32 -1.28 -18.81
C ASN A 285 7.58 -1.30 -17.46
N PHE A 286 6.78 -2.35 -17.23
CA PHE A 286 5.99 -2.60 -16.01
C PHE A 286 4.86 -1.59 -15.75
N ALA A 287 4.07 -1.81 -14.70
CA ALA A 287 3.00 -0.90 -14.31
C ALA A 287 3.54 0.52 -14.03
N LEU A 288 2.75 1.56 -14.32
CA LEU A 288 3.12 2.97 -14.22
C LEU A 288 4.34 3.40 -15.08
N SER A 289 4.68 2.62 -16.12
CA SER A 289 5.63 3.00 -17.17
C SER A 289 5.22 4.25 -17.95
N LYS A 290 6.16 4.85 -18.69
CA LYS A 290 5.93 5.94 -19.66
C LYS A 290 5.33 7.21 -19.03
N ILE A 291 5.55 7.37 -17.73
CA ILE A 291 5.26 8.56 -16.93
C ILE A 291 6.60 9.07 -16.40
N THR A 292 6.79 10.39 -16.38
CA THR A 292 7.94 11.01 -15.71
C THR A 292 7.73 10.93 -14.20
N TRP A 293 8.65 10.27 -13.52
CA TRP A 293 8.68 10.13 -12.06
C TRP A 293 9.96 10.74 -11.48
N SER A 294 9.92 11.05 -10.20
CA SER A 294 11.07 11.31 -9.34
C SER A 294 10.89 10.57 -8.01
N GLU A 295 11.91 10.61 -7.14
CA GLU A 295 11.80 10.14 -5.76
C GLU A 295 10.83 10.96 -4.89
N THR A 296 10.57 12.23 -5.25
CA THR A 296 9.53 13.04 -4.62
C THR A 296 8.15 12.51 -4.99
N THR A 297 7.88 12.32 -6.29
CA THR A 297 6.58 11.85 -6.76
C THR A 297 6.32 10.38 -6.41
N GLN A 298 7.36 9.53 -6.34
CA GLN A 298 7.28 8.20 -5.72
C GLN A 298 6.80 8.30 -4.27
N ALA A 299 7.54 9.02 -3.42
CA ALA A 299 7.24 9.11 -1.99
C ALA A 299 5.82 9.64 -1.73
N LYS A 300 5.37 10.65 -2.48
CA LYS A 300 3.99 11.16 -2.40
C LYS A 300 2.95 10.12 -2.82
N TRP A 301 3.21 9.38 -3.90
CA TRP A 301 2.29 8.39 -4.44
C TRP A 301 2.13 7.21 -3.48
N ASP A 302 3.25 6.66 -3.00
CA ASP A 302 3.27 5.52 -2.07
C ASP A 302 2.58 5.87 -0.74
N LEU A 303 2.83 7.07 -0.20
CA LEU A 303 2.16 7.56 1.00
C LEU A 303 0.64 7.67 0.84
N ARG A 304 0.18 8.26 -0.26
CA ARG A 304 -1.27 8.34 -0.58
C ARG A 304 -1.86 6.97 -0.77
N ARG A 305 -1.13 6.04 -1.41
CA ARG A 305 -1.59 4.67 -1.66
C ARG A 305 -1.76 3.88 -0.35
N LEU A 306 -0.82 3.99 0.58
CA LEU A 306 -0.92 3.40 1.93
C LEU A 306 -2.16 3.93 2.66
N LEU A 307 -2.32 5.25 2.74
CA LEU A 307 -3.36 5.87 3.55
C LEU A 307 -4.76 5.81 2.93
N ALA A 308 -4.88 5.79 1.60
CA ALA A 308 -6.16 5.55 0.91
C ALA A 308 -6.70 4.13 1.17
N HIS A 309 -5.82 3.10 1.16
CA HIS A 309 -6.22 1.74 1.56
C HIS A 309 -6.54 1.66 3.06
N ARG A 310 -5.74 2.30 3.92
CA ARG A 310 -6.03 2.37 5.37
C ARG A 310 -7.36 3.04 5.67
N ALA A 311 -7.75 4.07 4.92
CA ALA A 311 -9.04 4.75 5.03
C ALA A 311 -10.25 3.86 4.63
N LYS A 312 -10.01 2.71 4.00
CA LYS A 312 -11.01 1.69 3.66
C LYS A 312 -10.81 0.36 4.39
N ASP A 313 -9.95 0.32 5.41
CA ASP A 313 -9.52 -0.89 6.13
C ASP A 313 -9.09 -2.03 5.17
N VAL A 314 -8.34 -1.69 4.12
CA VAL A 314 -7.68 -2.64 3.21
C VAL A 314 -6.21 -2.78 3.65
N PRO A 315 -5.75 -3.96 4.07
CA PRO A 315 -4.32 -4.22 4.27
C PRO A 315 -3.54 -4.09 2.96
N MET A 316 -2.33 -3.56 3.00
CA MET A 316 -1.50 -3.26 1.84
C MET A 316 -0.05 -3.75 2.01
N ASN A 317 0.42 -4.41 0.95
CA ASN A 317 1.83 -4.62 0.68
C ASN A 317 2.36 -3.48 -0.22
N LEU A 318 3.38 -2.77 0.24
CA LEU A 318 4.06 -1.73 -0.54
C LEU A 318 5.12 -2.39 -1.44
N PHE A 319 4.99 -2.23 -2.75
CA PHE A 319 5.88 -2.85 -3.73
C PHE A 319 6.93 -1.83 -4.21
N THR A 320 8.22 -1.98 -3.91
CA THR A 320 8.88 -3.10 -3.19
C THR A 320 10.12 -2.59 -2.44
N ILE A 321 10.83 -3.43 -1.67
CA ILE A 321 11.95 -2.97 -0.82
C ILE A 321 13.15 -2.42 -1.63
N SER A 322 13.47 -2.99 -2.79
CA SER A 322 14.69 -2.70 -3.57
C SER A 322 14.40 -2.60 -5.06
N ASP A 323 15.13 -1.75 -5.79
CA ASP A 323 15.05 -1.71 -7.25
C ASP A 323 15.43 -3.07 -7.85
N MET A 324 14.71 -3.46 -8.90
CA MET A 324 14.77 -4.82 -9.45
C MET A 324 15.41 -4.86 -10.84
N HIS A 325 16.23 -5.89 -11.04
CA HIS A 325 17.02 -6.16 -12.25
C HIS A 325 16.41 -7.32 -13.04
N TYR A 326 15.39 -7.06 -13.86
CA TYR A 326 14.75 -8.11 -14.66
C TYR A 326 15.67 -8.51 -15.82
N THR A 327 16.40 -9.61 -15.64
CA THR A 327 17.20 -10.28 -16.69
C THR A 327 16.33 -11.12 -17.62
N GLN A 328 15.16 -11.56 -17.14
CA GLN A 328 14.13 -12.27 -17.90
C GLN A 328 12.83 -11.43 -17.88
N TYR A 329 12.17 -11.26 -19.02
CA TYR A 329 10.94 -10.47 -19.09
C TYR A 329 9.96 -10.98 -20.15
N HIS A 330 8.79 -11.42 -19.68
CA HIS A 330 7.68 -12.02 -20.43
C HIS A 330 7.08 -11.18 -21.61
N SER A 331 7.62 -10.01 -21.94
CA SER A 331 7.13 -9.11 -23.00
C SER A 331 8.22 -8.53 -23.91
N GLY A 332 9.42 -9.12 -23.97
CA GLY A 332 10.48 -8.64 -24.86
C GLY A 332 11.67 -9.60 -24.96
N PRO A 333 12.70 -9.27 -25.77
CA PRO A 333 13.87 -10.12 -25.94
C PRO A 333 14.57 -10.44 -24.62
N GLU A 334 15.00 -11.69 -24.49
CA GLU A 334 15.79 -12.23 -23.38
C GLU A 334 17.18 -11.59 -23.31
N GLY A 335 17.85 -11.72 -22.17
CA GLY A 335 19.19 -11.15 -21.93
C GLY A 335 19.22 -9.61 -21.77
N VAL A 336 18.21 -8.88 -22.24
CA VAL A 336 18.09 -7.43 -22.06
C VAL A 336 17.64 -7.11 -20.63
N LEU A 337 18.57 -6.62 -19.81
CA LEU A 337 18.29 -6.11 -18.48
C LEU A 337 17.24 -4.98 -18.52
N ARG A 338 16.17 -5.14 -17.75
CA ARG A 338 15.11 -4.14 -17.57
C ARG A 338 14.98 -3.78 -16.10
N MET A 339 15.28 -2.53 -15.78
CA MET A 339 15.09 -2.01 -14.43
C MET A 339 13.62 -1.71 -14.14
N ASN A 340 13.17 -2.02 -12.93
CA ASN A 340 11.88 -1.60 -12.37
C ASN A 340 12.16 -0.80 -11.08
N TYR A 341 12.02 0.52 -11.16
CA TYR A 341 12.52 1.48 -10.16
C TYR A 341 11.56 1.72 -8.98
N LYS A 342 10.75 0.73 -8.63
CA LYS A 342 9.76 0.78 -7.53
C LYS A 342 10.36 0.49 -6.14
N GLY A 343 11.66 0.27 -6.06
CA GLY A 343 12.34 0.05 -4.80
C GLY A 343 12.25 1.28 -3.90
N LEU A 344 12.09 1.07 -2.59
CA LEU A 344 12.40 2.07 -1.56
C LEU A 344 13.92 2.29 -1.40
N LEU A 345 14.72 1.34 -1.90
CA LEU A 345 16.18 1.39 -1.96
C LEU A 345 16.62 1.39 -3.43
N GLY A 346 17.54 2.30 -3.78
CA GLY A 346 18.18 2.30 -5.09
C GLY A 346 19.33 1.30 -5.15
N THR A 347 19.57 0.71 -6.33
CA THR A 347 20.62 -0.30 -6.54
C THR A 347 21.71 0.15 -7.50
N ASN A 348 22.92 -0.38 -7.30
CA ASN A 348 24.02 -0.44 -8.26
C ASN A 348 23.77 -1.54 -9.33
N PRO A 349 24.60 -1.61 -10.40
CA PRO A 349 24.52 -2.68 -11.42
C PRO A 349 24.77 -4.11 -10.89
N ASP A 350 25.46 -4.25 -9.76
CA ASP A 350 25.71 -5.51 -9.06
C ASP A 350 24.60 -5.85 -8.04
N GLN A 351 23.45 -5.17 -8.12
CA GLN A 351 22.30 -5.28 -7.21
C GLN A 351 22.57 -4.84 -5.76
N THR A 352 23.78 -4.36 -5.42
CA THR A 352 24.04 -3.78 -4.09
C THR A 352 23.29 -2.47 -3.90
N ILE A 353 22.94 -2.13 -2.66
CA ILE A 353 22.19 -0.90 -2.36
C ILE A 353 23.10 0.32 -2.50
N SER A 354 22.75 1.22 -3.44
CA SER A 354 23.48 2.45 -3.70
C SER A 354 23.05 3.59 -2.79
N HIS A 355 21.75 3.68 -2.47
CA HIS A 355 21.19 4.68 -1.55
C HIS A 355 19.80 4.28 -1.03
N VAL A 356 19.37 4.96 0.03
CA VAL A 356 18.00 4.88 0.59
C VAL A 356 17.19 6.04 0.03
N LYS A 357 16.07 5.78 -0.65
CA LYS A 357 15.24 6.82 -1.28
C LYS A 357 14.36 7.53 -0.24
N PRO A 358 13.94 8.79 -0.47
CA PRO A 358 12.92 9.49 0.33
C PRO A 358 11.67 8.66 0.64
N ALA A 359 11.21 7.81 -0.28
CA ALA A 359 10.06 6.93 -0.09
C ALA A 359 10.21 5.96 1.10
N TYR A 360 11.43 5.50 1.40
CA TYR A 360 11.72 4.65 2.56
C TYR A 360 11.43 5.37 3.89
N TYR A 361 11.96 6.59 4.05
CA TYR A 361 11.78 7.38 5.27
C TYR A 361 10.33 7.86 5.43
N ALA A 362 9.69 8.22 4.31
CA ALA A 362 8.26 8.51 4.26
C ALA A 362 7.42 7.32 4.73
N ALA A 363 7.70 6.10 4.22
CA ALA A 363 7.05 4.88 4.66
C ALA A 363 7.27 4.61 6.16
N GLN A 364 8.49 4.77 6.68
CA GLN A 364 8.77 4.65 8.12
C GLN A 364 7.85 5.54 8.98
N THR A 365 7.52 6.77 8.53
CA THR A 365 6.58 7.65 9.24
C THR A 365 5.19 7.02 9.37
N VAL A 366 4.65 6.44 8.30
CA VAL A 366 3.33 5.75 8.32
C VAL A 366 3.40 4.49 9.17
N LEU A 367 4.44 3.68 9.00
CA LEU A 367 4.61 2.40 9.67
C LEU A 367 4.78 2.55 11.19
N ALA A 368 5.44 3.62 11.64
CA ALA A 368 5.64 3.93 13.06
C ALA A 368 4.37 4.46 13.76
N ILE A 369 3.49 5.17 13.05
CA ILE A 369 2.26 5.78 13.61
C ILE A 369 1.06 4.83 13.49
N PHE A 370 0.82 4.26 12.31
CA PHE A 370 -0.38 3.49 12.00
C PHE A 370 -0.21 2.00 12.32
N ASP A 371 0.13 1.68 13.57
CA ASP A 371 0.20 0.30 14.04
C ASP A 371 -1.18 -0.30 14.40
N GLY A 372 -1.18 -1.51 14.98
CA GLY A 372 -2.42 -2.21 15.36
C GLY A 372 -3.29 -1.47 16.40
N THR A 373 -2.75 -0.47 17.11
CA THR A 373 -3.48 0.30 18.14
C THR A 373 -4.35 1.42 17.57
N LEU A 374 -4.10 1.87 16.32
CA LEU A 374 -4.94 2.87 15.65
C LEU A 374 -6.06 2.21 14.83
N LYS A 375 -7.30 2.35 15.30
CA LYS A 375 -8.51 2.01 14.52
C LYS A 375 -8.96 3.20 13.69
N ARG A 376 -9.63 2.92 12.58
CA ARG A 376 -10.30 3.95 11.79
C ARG A 376 -11.61 4.33 12.47
N ILE A 377 -11.94 5.62 12.47
CA ILE A 377 -13.29 6.09 12.82
C ILE A 377 -14.12 5.97 11.53
N SER A 378 -15.11 5.08 11.53
CA SER A 378 -15.72 4.56 10.28
C SER A 378 -16.38 5.64 9.43
N GLU A 379 -16.98 6.64 10.06
CA GLU A 379 -17.35 7.93 9.48
C GLU A 379 -16.62 9.04 10.26
N PHE A 380 -16.14 10.06 9.55
CA PHE A 380 -15.45 11.20 10.16
C PHE A 380 -15.80 12.50 9.41
N PRO A 381 -17.04 13.01 9.58
CA PRO A 381 -17.55 14.10 8.76
C PRO A 381 -16.85 15.44 9.05
N TYR A 382 -16.50 16.13 7.96
CA TYR A 382 -15.80 17.41 7.98
C TYR A 382 -16.42 18.41 6.99
N THR A 383 -16.05 19.68 7.14
CA THR A 383 -16.25 20.74 6.15
C THR A 383 -14.93 21.47 5.95
N SER A 384 -14.63 21.94 4.73
CA SER A 384 -13.38 22.66 4.41
C SER A 384 -13.63 23.81 3.44
N THR A 385 -12.80 24.85 3.49
CA THR A 385 -12.73 25.93 2.48
C THR A 385 -11.73 25.62 1.35
N ALA A 386 -11.13 24.43 1.33
CA ALA A 386 -10.22 23.98 0.28
C ALA A 386 -10.88 24.04 -1.11
N LEU A 387 -10.20 24.71 -2.06
CA LEU A 387 -10.64 24.84 -3.46
C LEU A 387 -10.43 23.57 -4.31
N ARG A 388 -9.81 22.53 -3.73
CA ARG A 388 -9.43 21.28 -4.38
C ARG A 388 -9.98 20.09 -3.61
N GLY A 389 -10.20 18.97 -4.31
CA GLY A 389 -10.67 17.73 -3.70
C GLY A 389 -9.74 17.25 -2.59
N LEU A 390 -10.27 17.14 -1.37
CA LEU A 390 -9.54 16.73 -0.17
C LEU A 390 -9.89 15.29 0.18
N ALA A 391 -8.90 14.42 0.32
CA ALA A 391 -9.05 13.18 1.07
C ALA A 391 -8.81 13.47 2.55
N LEU A 392 -9.65 12.92 3.43
CA LEU A 392 -9.52 13.06 4.88
C LEU A 392 -10.04 11.80 5.58
N SER A 393 -9.31 11.29 6.57
CA SER A 393 -9.73 10.13 7.37
C SER A 393 -9.28 10.24 8.83
N GLY A 394 -10.19 9.94 9.76
CA GLY A 394 -9.95 9.98 11.20
C GLY A 394 -9.63 8.61 11.80
N TYR A 395 -8.76 8.60 12.80
CA TYR A 395 -8.27 7.43 13.51
C TYR A 395 -8.22 7.69 15.01
N ARG A 396 -8.34 6.63 15.81
CA ARG A 396 -8.32 6.68 17.27
C ARG A 396 -7.49 5.55 17.86
N ARG A 397 -6.71 5.86 18.89
CA ARG A 397 -5.95 4.88 19.68
C ARG A 397 -6.83 4.19 20.71
N ASP A 398 -6.78 2.86 20.76
CA ASP A 398 -7.62 2.05 21.65
C ASP A 398 -7.47 2.38 23.15
N SER A 399 -6.26 2.70 23.60
CA SER A 399 -5.91 2.78 25.03
C SER A 399 -6.44 4.00 25.77
N ASP A 400 -6.63 5.11 25.07
CA ASP A 400 -6.85 6.44 25.67
C ASP A 400 -7.73 7.37 24.83
N GLY A 401 -8.16 6.93 23.64
CA GLY A 401 -9.02 7.70 22.75
C GLY A 401 -8.33 8.85 22.00
N ALA A 402 -7.01 8.98 22.10
CA ALA A 402 -6.24 9.98 21.36
C ALA A 402 -6.41 9.81 19.83
N GLN A 403 -6.41 10.91 19.08
CA GLN A 403 -6.77 10.92 17.66
C GLN A 403 -5.62 11.27 16.71
N VAL A 404 -5.73 10.76 15.47
CA VAL A 404 -4.96 11.19 14.30
C VAL A 404 -5.93 11.40 13.14
N VAL A 405 -5.76 12.47 12.37
CA VAL A 405 -6.53 12.76 11.17
C VAL A 405 -5.57 12.97 10.01
N ALA A 406 -5.60 12.06 9.05
CA ALA A 406 -4.76 12.11 7.85
C ALA A 406 -5.50 12.78 6.69
N TYR A 407 -4.85 13.73 6.00
CA TYR A 407 -5.47 14.50 4.92
C TYR A 407 -4.47 14.95 3.83
N TRP A 408 -4.96 15.14 2.59
CA TRP A 408 -4.20 15.65 1.44
C TRP A 408 -5.13 16.04 0.27
N PHE A 409 -4.60 16.77 -0.73
CA PHE A 409 -5.30 16.96 -2.01
C PHE A 409 -5.24 15.69 -2.85
N SER A 410 -6.41 15.11 -3.14
CA SER A 410 -6.61 13.81 -3.80
C SER A 410 -7.17 13.91 -5.22
N ASP A 411 -7.58 15.10 -5.65
CA ASP A 411 -8.15 15.43 -6.97
C ASP A 411 -7.24 15.09 -8.17
N ALA A 412 -5.93 15.15 -7.99
CA ALA A 412 -4.94 14.87 -9.03
C ALA A 412 -3.80 13.96 -8.53
N PRO A 413 -3.12 13.20 -9.42
CA PRO A 413 -1.85 12.54 -9.10
C PRO A 413 -0.83 13.53 -8.52
N PRO A 414 0.09 13.07 -7.65
CA PRO A 414 1.10 13.95 -7.05
C PRO A 414 2.07 14.51 -8.09
N ALA A 415 2.62 15.70 -7.79
CA ALA A 415 3.58 16.43 -8.61
C ALA A 415 4.86 16.76 -7.81
N GLU A 416 5.87 17.34 -8.46
CA GLU A 416 7.15 17.69 -7.81
C GLU A 416 7.02 18.85 -6.79
N ALA A 417 6.06 19.76 -6.99
CA ALA A 417 5.92 20.97 -6.18
C ALA A 417 5.52 20.65 -4.73
N ASN A 418 6.19 21.28 -3.75
CA ASN A 418 5.94 21.07 -2.31
C ASN A 418 5.40 22.32 -1.60
N GLY A 419 4.82 23.27 -2.36
CA GLY A 419 4.12 24.42 -1.80
C GLY A 419 2.77 24.01 -1.19
N VAL A 420 2.40 24.65 -0.08
CA VAL A 420 1.12 24.40 0.62
C VAL A 420 0.10 25.47 0.28
N SER A 421 -1.16 25.08 0.16
CA SER A 421 -2.30 25.99 0.24
C SER A 421 -2.78 26.05 1.69
N LEU A 422 -3.51 27.11 2.05
CA LEU A 422 -4.11 27.25 3.38
C LEU A 422 -5.63 27.03 3.27
N ALA A 423 -6.21 26.24 4.17
CA ALA A 423 -7.65 26.00 4.23
C ALA A 423 -8.17 26.01 5.68
N ASP A 424 -9.40 26.49 5.88
CA ASP A 424 -10.10 26.32 7.14
C ASP A 424 -10.84 24.98 7.10
N VAL A 425 -10.78 24.21 8.18
CA VAL A 425 -11.36 22.86 8.29
C VAL A 425 -12.08 22.70 9.64
N ALA A 426 -13.30 22.16 9.62
CA ALA A 426 -14.01 21.76 10.84
C ALA A 426 -14.25 20.25 10.82
N LEU A 427 -13.88 19.57 11.91
CA LEU A 427 -13.91 18.11 12.07
C LEU A 427 -14.89 17.76 13.19
N ARG A 428 -16.10 17.26 12.86
CA ARG A 428 -17.19 17.10 13.85
C ARG A 428 -16.86 16.11 14.96
N ASP A 429 -16.11 15.06 14.65
CA ASP A 429 -15.65 14.05 15.61
C ASP A 429 -14.18 14.22 16.03
N GLY A 430 -13.55 15.32 15.61
CA GLY A 430 -12.22 15.72 16.06
C GLY A 430 -12.20 16.07 17.55
N ARG A 431 -11.31 15.41 18.30
CA ARG A 431 -11.09 15.62 19.74
C ARG A 431 -9.59 15.63 20.01
N PHE A 432 -9.06 16.80 20.37
CA PHE A 432 -7.64 17.01 20.65
C PHE A 432 -7.44 17.83 21.93
N LYS A 433 -6.31 17.62 22.61
CA LYS A 433 -5.85 18.42 23.76
C LYS A 433 -4.58 19.20 23.41
N ASP A 434 -3.61 18.51 22.82
CA ASP A 434 -2.33 19.06 22.35
C ASP A 434 -2.06 18.57 20.92
N PRO A 435 -2.71 19.17 19.90
CA PRO A 435 -2.54 18.77 18.51
C PRO A 435 -1.23 19.28 17.93
N VAL A 436 -0.49 18.38 17.28
CA VAL A 436 0.66 18.69 16.42
C VAL A 436 0.33 18.42 14.96
N LEU A 437 1.03 19.11 14.07
CA LEU A 437 0.95 18.92 12.63
C LEU A 437 2.15 18.10 12.15
N VAL A 438 1.94 17.09 11.31
CA VAL A 438 3.02 16.23 10.77
C VAL A 438 3.00 16.24 9.24
N ASP A 439 4.13 16.58 8.61
CA ASP A 439 4.38 16.28 7.21
C ASP A 439 4.96 14.87 7.08
N VAL A 440 4.14 13.92 6.62
CA VAL A 440 4.49 12.50 6.61
C VAL A 440 5.70 12.21 5.70
N ARG A 441 5.85 12.99 4.63
CA ARG A 441 6.90 12.85 3.60
C ARG A 441 8.29 13.23 4.09
N THR A 442 8.42 14.22 4.96
CA THR A 442 9.72 14.64 5.54
C THR A 442 9.93 14.14 6.98
N SER A 443 8.92 13.44 7.52
CA SER A 443 8.78 13.06 8.93
C SER A 443 8.74 14.26 9.90
N THR A 444 8.58 15.48 9.41
CA THR A 444 8.71 16.71 10.23
C THR A 444 7.45 16.97 11.04
N VAL A 445 7.64 17.28 12.33
CA VAL A 445 6.57 17.61 13.27
C VAL A 445 6.63 19.11 13.59
N TYR A 446 5.49 19.76 13.53
CA TYR A 446 5.29 21.18 13.81
C TYR A 446 4.30 21.36 14.95
N ALA A 447 4.48 22.40 15.76
CA ALA A 447 3.44 22.84 16.69
C ALA A 447 2.25 23.41 15.89
N LEU A 448 1.01 23.07 16.25
CA LEU A 448 -0.18 23.75 15.72
C LEU A 448 -0.48 24.97 16.62
N PRO A 449 -0.34 26.22 16.13
CA PRO A 449 -0.44 27.40 16.99
C PRO A 449 -1.82 27.50 17.70
N PRO A 450 -1.91 27.88 18.98
CA PRO A 450 -3.18 27.87 19.74
C PRO A 450 -4.29 28.78 19.19
N ASP A 451 -3.94 29.78 18.38
CA ASP A 451 -4.86 30.68 17.67
C ASP A 451 -5.34 30.11 16.33
N HIS A 452 -4.62 29.14 15.77
CA HIS A 452 -4.99 28.40 14.56
C HIS A 452 -6.03 27.30 14.82
N TRP A 453 -6.38 26.93 16.05
CA TRP A 453 -7.40 25.90 16.29
C TRP A 453 -8.28 26.18 17.52
N LYS A 454 -9.45 25.56 17.56
CA LYS A 454 -10.39 25.64 18.68
C LYS A 454 -11.20 24.36 18.84
N GLN A 455 -11.03 23.68 19.97
CA GLN A 455 -11.91 22.59 20.37
C GLN A 455 -13.28 23.15 20.79
N GLY A 456 -14.35 22.64 20.19
CA GLY A 456 -15.73 22.77 20.66
C GLY A 456 -16.27 21.43 21.19
N ALA A 457 -17.49 21.44 21.71
CA ALA A 457 -18.15 20.23 22.20
C ALA A 457 -18.34 19.16 21.11
N ASN A 458 -18.73 19.61 19.91
CA ASN A 458 -19.09 18.76 18.77
C ASN A 458 -18.08 18.92 17.61
N GLY A 459 -16.78 18.94 17.93
CA GLY A 459 -15.70 18.96 16.94
C GLY A 459 -14.59 19.96 17.23
N VAL A 460 -13.54 19.93 16.39
CA VAL A 460 -12.49 20.96 16.37
C VAL A 460 -12.61 21.77 15.07
N THR A 461 -12.40 23.08 15.15
CA THR A 461 -12.15 23.93 13.98
C THR A 461 -10.67 24.27 13.94
N ILE A 462 -10.05 24.18 12.76
CA ILE A 462 -8.67 24.56 12.49
C ILE A 462 -8.69 25.57 11.34
N ARG A 463 -7.91 26.64 11.46
CA ARG A 463 -7.82 27.76 10.52
C ARG A 463 -6.48 27.79 9.83
N ALA A 464 -6.48 28.19 8.56
CA ALA A 464 -5.28 28.28 7.74
C ALA A 464 -4.38 27.02 7.87
N LEU A 465 -5.01 25.85 7.86
CA LEU A 465 -4.34 24.54 7.87
C LEU A 465 -3.53 24.39 6.57
N PRO A 466 -2.21 24.11 6.64
CA PRO A 466 -1.43 23.79 5.45
C PRO A 466 -1.92 22.49 4.79
N VAL A 467 -2.17 22.53 3.48
CA VAL A 467 -2.58 21.37 2.67
C VAL A 467 -1.75 21.30 1.39
N TYR A 468 -1.29 20.11 1.01
CA TYR A 468 -0.73 19.85 -0.31
C TYR A 468 -1.09 18.44 -0.82
N ASP A 469 -0.48 18.02 -1.94
CA ASP A 469 -0.73 16.77 -2.65
C ASP A 469 0.01 15.55 -2.07
N SER A 470 0.50 15.66 -0.83
CA SER A 470 1.10 14.58 -0.02
C SER A 470 0.43 14.52 1.36
N PRO A 471 0.37 13.36 2.02
CA PRO A 471 -0.32 13.23 3.30
C PRO A 471 0.31 14.05 4.42
N MET A 472 -0.56 14.77 5.12
CA MET A 472 -0.28 15.45 6.37
C MET A 472 -1.19 14.89 7.47
N LEU A 473 -0.75 14.98 8.73
CA LEU A 473 -1.53 14.54 9.88
C LEU A 473 -1.78 15.72 10.83
N ILE A 474 -3.01 15.85 11.33
CA ILE A 474 -3.24 16.46 12.64
C ILE A 474 -3.26 15.31 13.64
N ALA A 475 -2.38 15.32 14.64
CA ALA A 475 -2.24 14.23 15.60
C ALA A 475 -2.19 14.76 17.03
N GLU A 476 -2.80 14.07 17.99
CA GLU A 476 -2.53 14.30 19.41
C GLU A 476 -1.03 14.03 19.68
N SER A 477 -0.33 14.95 20.35
CA SER A 477 1.12 14.86 20.57
C SER A 477 1.55 13.56 21.24
N SER A 478 0.70 13.02 22.13
CA SER A 478 0.91 11.73 22.81
C SER A 478 0.91 10.49 21.90
N ILE A 479 0.59 10.61 20.60
CA ILE A 479 0.76 9.57 19.58
C ILE A 479 2.12 9.71 18.87
N VAL A 480 2.68 10.92 18.86
CA VAL A 480 3.92 11.26 18.17
C VAL A 480 5.14 11.01 19.06
N ARG A 481 5.91 9.96 18.74
CA ARG A 481 7.26 9.78 19.27
C ARG A 481 8.23 10.62 18.44
N LEU A 482 8.85 11.63 19.05
CA LEU A 482 9.94 12.39 18.42
C LEU A 482 11.27 11.62 18.48
N ALA A 483 12.11 11.83 17.47
CA ALA A 483 13.53 11.50 17.52
C ALA A 483 14.24 12.39 18.56
N ARG A 484 15.31 11.87 19.15
CA ARG A 484 16.21 12.59 20.07
C ARG A 484 17.49 12.98 19.35
#